data_AF-A0A4Q3AKQ1-F1
#
_entry.id   AF-A0A4Q3AKQ1-F1
#
_cell.length_a   1.000
_cell.length_b   1.000
_cell.length_c   1.000
_cell.angle_alpha   90.00
_cell.angle_beta   90.00
_cell.angle_gamma   90.00
#
_symmetry.space_group_name_H-M   'P 1'
#
loop_
_entity.id
_entity.type
_entity.pdbx_description
1 polymer ?
#
loop_
_entity_poly.entity_id
_entity_poly.type
_entity_poly.pdbx_seq_one_letter_code
_entity_poly.pdbx_strand_id
1 'polypeptide(L)'
;MADQGDFRAVLQYVPQFRGKVFVVLIEAGLLPEPAIAESLLDLAAMEDVGVKLILGVLGGDLKDLYDWTLECEIMAARLTRPLGDPGAVEEAKAILARGQTVVADASSNDPLDPQVVDFTLGIGAVKLIALLEEAILIDGEPVPAVRAADADELAASNTVTGGHLLKAAAEACRKGVPRVHVLNGRRQGVLIDELFSNEGVGTMIHADSYREIRPLREEDIPELLGMIGRSVRRTKLVARTYEDILAKIGDYHVMAIDDNVVGCVALHEYPPDNTAEVACLYVKLNHEGRGYGVDLVKYAEQMAREKGVPRIFALTTRAADFFENRVGFALSGPDALPEPRRRQLEESGRDSKVFEKVI
;
A
#
# COMPACT_ATOMS: atom_id res chain seq x y z
N MET A 1 -8.79 18.49 -18.06
CA MET A 1 -7.62 19.20 -17.52
C MET A 1 -7.15 18.35 -16.36
N ALA A 2 -6.10 17.54 -16.55
CA ALA A 2 -5.48 16.80 -15.46
C ALA A 2 -5.04 17.81 -14.41
N ASP A 3 -5.49 17.60 -13.18
CA ASP A 3 -5.13 18.43 -12.03
C ASP A 3 -3.60 18.41 -11.91
N GLN A 4 -2.97 19.57 -11.79
CA GLN A 4 -1.52 19.65 -11.56
C GLN A 4 -1.23 18.81 -10.32
N GLY A 5 -0.48 17.71 -10.50
CA GLY A 5 -0.23 16.70 -9.48
C GLY A 5 0.05 17.37 -8.13
N ASP A 6 -0.86 17.18 -7.18
CA ASP A 6 -0.74 17.77 -5.86
C ASP A 6 0.54 17.21 -5.24
N PHE A 7 1.61 17.99 -5.25
CA PHE A 7 2.88 17.64 -4.62
C PHE A 7 2.67 17.21 -3.16
N ARG A 8 1.62 17.72 -2.48
CA ARG A 8 1.27 17.28 -1.13
C ARG A 8 0.70 15.86 -1.09
N ALA A 9 0.04 15.39 -2.15
CA ALA A 9 -0.39 14.00 -2.27
C ALA A 9 0.82 13.07 -2.43
N VAL A 10 1.80 13.45 -3.26
CA VAL A 10 3.07 12.73 -3.45
C VAL A 10 3.83 12.59 -2.13
N LEU A 11 3.96 13.69 -1.36
CA LEU A 11 4.67 13.69 -0.07
C LEU A 11 4.07 12.73 0.99
N GLN A 12 2.81 12.29 0.85
CA GLN A 12 2.21 11.33 1.78
C GLN A 12 2.72 9.91 1.59
N TYR A 13 3.31 9.59 0.44
CA TYR A 13 3.92 8.29 0.17
C TYR A 13 5.37 8.22 0.65
N VAL A 14 6.05 9.36 0.80
CA VAL A 14 7.46 9.42 1.24
C VAL A 14 7.71 8.64 2.54
N PRO A 15 6.91 8.79 3.61
CA PRO A 15 7.11 7.98 4.84
C PRO A 15 6.96 6.48 4.61
N GLN A 16 6.17 6.07 3.61
CA GLN A 16 5.88 4.67 3.29
C GLN A 16 7.08 3.98 2.63
N PHE A 17 7.84 4.74 1.84
CA PHE A 17 8.98 4.22 1.06
C PHE A 17 10.32 4.40 1.76
N ARG A 18 10.42 5.34 2.71
CA ARG A 18 11.66 5.60 3.43
C ARG A 18 12.21 4.34 4.11
N GLY A 19 13.48 4.06 3.84
CA GLY A 19 14.22 2.93 4.37
C GLY A 19 13.90 1.59 3.72
N LYS A 20 12.89 1.52 2.84
CA LYS A 20 12.52 0.30 2.11
C LYS A 20 13.45 0.09 0.91
N VAL A 21 13.67 -1.17 0.57
CA VAL A 21 14.51 -1.57 -0.57
C VAL A 21 13.64 -1.83 -1.78
N PHE A 22 13.93 -1.15 -2.90
CA PHE A 22 13.30 -1.39 -4.20
C PHE A 22 14.36 -1.95 -5.16
N VAL A 23 14.00 -3.02 -5.87
CA VAL A 23 14.77 -3.54 -7.00
C VAL A 23 14.11 -3.01 -8.27
N VAL A 24 14.87 -2.30 -9.10
CA VAL A 24 14.42 -1.69 -10.34
C VAL A 24 15.26 -2.24 -11.48
N LEU A 25 14.63 -2.98 -12.38
CA LEU A 25 15.27 -3.52 -13.57
C LEU A 25 14.93 -2.65 -14.77
N ILE A 26 15.96 -2.23 -15.49
CA ILE A 26 15.85 -1.29 -16.61
C ILE A 26 16.29 -2.02 -17.86
N GLU A 27 15.39 -2.13 -18.84
CA GLU A 27 15.65 -2.72 -20.15
C GLU A 27 16.48 -1.78 -21.05
N ALA A 28 17.70 -1.48 -20.60
CA ALA A 28 18.60 -0.54 -21.25
C ALA A 28 19.01 -0.96 -22.67
N GLY A 29 18.88 -2.24 -23.01
CA GLY A 29 19.09 -2.74 -24.38
C GLY A 29 18.03 -2.31 -25.40
N LEU A 30 16.82 -1.94 -24.96
CA LEU A 30 15.70 -1.58 -25.84
C LEU A 30 15.16 -0.16 -25.60
N LEU A 31 15.22 0.32 -24.36
CA LEU A 31 14.72 1.65 -24.01
C LEU A 31 15.62 2.75 -24.61
N PRO A 32 15.03 3.84 -25.12
CA PRO A 32 15.81 4.96 -25.63
C PRO A 32 16.50 5.71 -24.49
N GLU A 33 17.73 6.16 -24.72
CA GLU A 33 18.56 6.87 -23.73
C GLU A 33 17.83 8.01 -22.99
N PRO A 34 17.03 8.90 -23.64
CA PRO A 34 16.27 9.92 -22.92
C PRO A 34 15.29 9.36 -21.89
N ALA A 35 14.69 8.20 -22.14
CA ALA A 35 13.75 7.58 -21.22
C ALA A 35 14.48 6.93 -20.03
N ILE A 36 15.67 6.38 -20.26
CA ILE A 36 16.54 5.87 -19.18
C ILE A 36 17.00 7.03 -18.29
N ALA A 37 17.47 8.12 -18.89
CA ALA A 37 17.91 9.32 -18.16
C ALA A 37 16.77 9.91 -17.31
N GLU A 38 15.56 10.02 -17.87
CA GLU A 38 14.38 10.48 -17.12
C GLU A 38 14.06 9.54 -15.94
N SER A 39 14.09 8.22 -16.17
CA SER A 39 13.87 7.23 -15.12
C SER A 39 14.93 7.34 -14.01
N LEU A 40 16.19 7.61 -14.36
CA LEU A 40 17.25 7.82 -13.38
C LEU A 40 17.06 9.10 -12.56
N LEU A 41 16.55 10.18 -13.14
CA LEU A 41 16.20 11.39 -12.40
C LEU A 41 15.08 11.13 -11.39
N ASP A 42 14.05 10.37 -11.78
CA ASP A 42 12.98 9.94 -10.88
C ASP A 42 13.54 9.08 -9.73
N LEU A 43 14.43 8.13 -10.05
CA LEU A 43 15.08 7.27 -9.05
C LEU A 43 16.02 8.04 -8.12
N ALA A 44 16.75 9.04 -8.62
CA ALA A 44 17.56 9.93 -7.78
C ALA A 44 16.68 10.66 -6.75
N ALA A 45 15.52 11.17 -7.17
CA ALA A 45 14.55 11.77 -6.24
C ALA A 45 14.01 10.76 -5.22
N MET A 46 13.91 9.48 -5.57
CA MET A 46 13.52 8.41 -4.63
C MET A 46 14.62 8.12 -3.60
N GLU A 47 15.89 8.13 -4.01
CA GLU A 47 17.04 8.03 -3.11
C GLU A 47 17.03 9.18 -2.08
N ASP A 48 16.78 10.41 -2.54
CA ASP A 48 16.71 11.62 -1.69
C ASP A 48 15.63 11.54 -0.59
N VAL A 49 14.50 10.89 -0.87
CA VAL A 49 13.43 10.70 0.13
C VAL A 49 13.69 9.50 1.05
N GLY A 50 14.77 8.76 0.80
CA GLY A 50 15.31 7.70 1.64
C GLY A 50 15.01 6.28 1.17
N VAL A 51 14.61 6.08 -0.09
CA VAL A 51 14.45 4.73 -0.67
C VAL A 51 15.82 4.14 -0.94
N LYS A 52 16.01 2.85 -0.60
CA LYS A 52 17.24 2.11 -0.91
C LYS A 52 17.07 1.45 -2.26
N LEU A 53 17.92 1.79 -3.23
CA LEU A 53 17.74 1.36 -4.62
C LEU A 53 18.76 0.30 -5.03
N ILE A 54 18.29 -0.64 -5.84
CA ILE A 54 19.10 -1.59 -6.60
C ILE A 54 18.66 -1.50 -8.04
N LEU A 55 19.56 -1.07 -8.92
CA LEU A 55 19.33 -0.87 -10.34
C LEU A 55 19.96 -2.03 -11.12
N GLY A 56 19.14 -2.87 -11.73
CA GLY A 56 19.59 -3.97 -12.60
C GLY A 56 19.50 -3.59 -14.08
N VAL A 57 20.54 -3.88 -14.84
CA VAL A 57 20.58 -3.65 -16.29
C VAL A 57 20.13 -4.91 -17.02
N LEU A 58 19.00 -4.83 -17.74
CA LEU A 58 18.50 -5.88 -18.62
C LEU A 58 18.90 -5.57 -20.06
N GLY A 59 19.89 -6.29 -20.57
CA GLY A 59 20.53 -5.97 -21.85
C GLY A 59 21.24 -4.61 -21.84
N GLY A 60 22.07 -4.33 -22.85
CA GLY A 60 22.90 -3.12 -22.89
C GLY A 60 24.19 -3.23 -22.06
N ASP A 61 24.88 -2.10 -21.86
CA ASP A 61 26.16 -2.05 -21.14
C ASP A 61 25.97 -1.55 -19.70
N LEU A 62 26.37 -2.37 -18.72
CA LEU A 62 26.38 -2.02 -17.30
C LEU A 62 27.18 -0.73 -17.03
N LYS A 63 28.25 -0.52 -17.80
CA LYS A 63 29.11 0.65 -17.67
C LYS A 63 28.34 1.93 -17.96
N ASP A 64 27.51 1.92 -19.01
CA ASP A 64 26.75 3.09 -19.43
C ASP A 64 25.69 3.45 -18.38
N LEU A 65 24.92 2.47 -17.88
CA LEU A 65 23.95 2.76 -16.81
C LEU A 65 24.65 3.34 -15.57
N TYR A 66 25.79 2.78 -15.16
CA TYR A 66 26.51 3.33 -14.02
C TYR A 66 27.02 4.74 -14.27
N ASP A 67 27.56 5.03 -15.45
CA ASP A 67 28.05 6.38 -15.76
C ASP A 67 26.88 7.38 -15.74
N TRP A 68 25.71 7.01 -16.27
CA TRP A 68 24.50 7.83 -16.16
C TRP A 68 24.03 8.02 -14.71
N THR A 69 24.17 7.00 -13.83
CA THR A 69 23.85 7.21 -12.40
C THR A 69 24.72 8.30 -11.78
N LEU A 70 26.00 8.38 -12.14
CA LEU A 70 26.90 9.44 -11.67
C LEU A 70 26.49 10.81 -12.21
N GLU A 71 26.04 10.89 -13.46
CA GLU A 71 25.54 12.13 -14.06
C GLU A 71 24.26 12.64 -13.39
N CYS A 72 23.41 11.72 -12.89
CA CYS A 72 22.23 12.04 -12.09
C CYS A 72 22.53 12.25 -10.59
N GLU A 73 23.81 12.33 -10.20
CA GLU A 73 24.26 12.51 -8.81
C GLU A 73 23.82 11.39 -7.84
N ILE A 74 23.45 10.22 -8.36
CA ILE A 74 23.13 9.01 -7.57
C ILE A 74 24.41 8.47 -6.95
N MET A 75 24.42 8.23 -5.63
CA MET A 75 25.58 7.67 -4.94
C MET A 75 25.69 6.17 -5.19
N ALA A 76 26.13 5.77 -6.39
CA ALA A 76 26.11 4.38 -6.83
C ALA A 76 27.42 3.59 -6.56
N ALA A 77 27.28 2.29 -6.31
CA ALA A 77 28.37 1.32 -6.40
C ALA A 77 27.94 0.11 -7.25
N ARG A 78 28.86 -0.38 -8.10
CA ARG A 78 28.61 -1.57 -8.92
C ARG A 78 28.75 -2.84 -8.09
N LEU A 79 27.86 -3.81 -8.30
CA LEU A 79 28.12 -5.19 -7.89
C LEU A 79 29.25 -5.76 -8.74
N THR A 80 30.15 -6.49 -8.09
CA THR A 80 31.19 -7.26 -8.76
C THR A 80 30.68 -8.55 -9.38
N ARG A 81 29.44 -8.95 -9.02
CA ARG A 81 28.78 -10.18 -9.44
C ARG A 81 27.46 -9.85 -10.14
N PRO A 82 27.01 -10.67 -11.12
CA PRO A 82 25.66 -10.56 -11.66
C PRO A 82 24.61 -10.76 -10.58
N LEU A 83 23.42 -10.18 -10.79
CA LEU A 83 22.34 -10.17 -9.79
C LEU A 83 21.85 -11.58 -9.40
N GLY A 84 21.96 -12.56 -10.29
CA GLY A 84 21.60 -13.96 -10.03
C GLY A 84 22.63 -14.78 -9.26
N ASP A 85 23.80 -14.23 -8.92
CA ASP A 85 24.83 -14.94 -8.16
C ASP A 85 24.45 -15.06 -6.66
N PRO A 86 24.61 -16.24 -6.01
CA PRO A 86 24.29 -16.40 -4.59
C PRO A 86 25.02 -15.43 -3.63
N GLY A 87 26.22 -14.97 -4.00
CA GLY A 87 27.00 -14.01 -3.24
C GLY A 87 26.60 -12.54 -3.46
N ALA A 88 25.78 -12.25 -4.47
CA ALA A 88 25.37 -10.89 -4.81
C ALA A 88 24.55 -10.23 -3.70
N VAL A 89 23.71 -11.00 -2.99
CA VAL A 89 22.83 -10.48 -1.94
C VAL A 89 23.63 -9.85 -0.78
N GLU A 90 24.66 -10.54 -0.28
CA GLU A 90 25.44 -10.04 0.86
C GLU A 90 26.32 -8.83 0.46
N GLU A 91 26.82 -8.81 -0.77
CA GLU A 91 27.52 -7.66 -1.32
C GLU A 91 26.58 -6.45 -1.49
N ALA A 92 25.38 -6.66 -2.02
CA ALA A 92 24.36 -5.63 -2.16
C ALA A 92 23.95 -5.05 -0.80
N LYS A 93 23.75 -5.90 0.23
CA LYS A 93 23.48 -5.44 1.61
C LYS A 93 24.61 -4.55 2.13
N ALA A 94 25.86 -4.92 1.89
CA ALA A 94 27.01 -4.14 2.34
C ALA A 94 27.10 -2.77 1.62
N ILE A 95 26.73 -2.70 0.34
CA ILE A 95 26.63 -1.43 -0.41
C ILE A 95 25.49 -0.57 0.14
N LEU A 96 24.29 -1.13 0.28
CA LEU A 96 23.12 -0.41 0.83
C LEU A 96 23.37 0.10 2.26
N ALA A 97 24.11 -0.66 3.08
CA ALA A 97 24.46 -0.25 4.44
C ALA A 97 25.39 0.97 4.49
N ARG A 98 26.13 1.25 3.40
CA ARG A 98 26.92 2.48 3.23
C ARG A 98 26.09 3.65 2.69
N GLY A 99 24.78 3.46 2.47
CA GLY A 99 23.90 4.48 1.91
C GLY A 99 24.07 4.66 0.41
N GLN A 100 24.61 3.67 -0.30
CA GLN A 100 24.82 3.73 -1.74
C GLN A 100 23.74 2.95 -2.49
N THR A 101 23.34 3.46 -3.66
CA THR A 101 22.56 2.72 -4.65
C THR A 101 23.40 1.60 -5.26
N VAL A 102 22.81 0.41 -5.42
CA VAL A 102 23.49 -0.72 -6.05
C VAL A 102 23.23 -0.69 -7.55
N VAL A 103 24.25 -0.86 -8.39
CA VAL A 103 24.11 -1.04 -9.85
C VAL A 103 24.61 -2.43 -10.23
N ALA A 104 23.79 -3.23 -10.91
CA ALA A 104 24.02 -4.64 -11.11
C ALA A 104 23.77 -5.08 -12.56
N ASP A 105 24.57 -6.04 -13.02
CA ASP A 105 24.29 -6.74 -14.28
C ASP A 105 23.15 -7.75 -14.06
N ALA A 106 22.07 -7.59 -14.83
CA ALA A 106 20.95 -8.54 -14.89
C ALA A 106 20.74 -9.07 -16.32
N SER A 107 21.70 -8.85 -17.24
CA SER A 107 21.55 -9.14 -18.67
C SER A 107 21.45 -10.63 -19.01
N SER A 108 21.92 -11.51 -18.11
CA SER A 108 21.79 -12.96 -18.27
C SER A 108 20.40 -13.51 -17.97
N ASN A 109 19.49 -12.64 -17.51
CA ASN A 109 18.23 -13.02 -16.91
C ASN A 109 17.05 -12.40 -17.66
N ASP A 110 15.94 -13.12 -17.69
CA ASP A 110 14.64 -12.52 -17.97
C ASP A 110 14.30 -11.53 -16.83
N PRO A 111 13.63 -10.39 -17.11
CA PRO A 111 13.24 -9.41 -16.09
C PRO A 111 12.61 -10.00 -14.82
N LEU A 112 11.90 -11.12 -14.92
CA LEU A 112 11.22 -11.75 -13.78
C LEU A 112 11.65 -13.20 -13.58
N ASP A 113 12.88 -13.53 -13.97
CA ASP A 113 13.44 -14.88 -13.81
C ASP A 113 13.56 -15.29 -12.32
N PRO A 114 13.58 -16.60 -12.01
CA PRO A 114 13.70 -17.09 -10.65
C PRO A 114 14.90 -16.54 -9.87
N GLN A 115 16.05 -16.28 -10.50
CA GLN A 115 17.25 -15.79 -9.83
C GLN A 115 17.10 -14.32 -9.42
N VAL A 116 16.55 -13.47 -10.29
CA VAL A 116 16.14 -12.10 -9.94
C VAL A 116 15.18 -12.11 -8.76
N VAL A 117 14.17 -12.98 -8.78
CA VAL A 117 13.18 -13.10 -7.70
C VAL A 117 13.85 -13.53 -6.40
N ASP A 118 14.72 -14.54 -6.44
CA ASP A 118 15.39 -15.05 -5.25
C ASP A 118 16.36 -14.00 -4.66
N PHE A 119 17.04 -13.22 -5.50
CA PHE A 119 17.82 -12.05 -5.07
C PHE A 119 16.94 -10.99 -4.40
N THR A 120 15.80 -10.65 -5.02
CA THR A 120 14.82 -9.67 -4.53
C THR A 120 14.29 -10.06 -3.14
N LEU A 121 14.05 -11.35 -2.92
CA LEU A 121 13.67 -11.89 -1.62
C LEU A 121 14.84 -11.81 -0.62
N GLY A 122 16.03 -12.27 -1.02
CA GLY A 122 17.21 -12.31 -0.15
C GLY A 122 17.67 -10.94 0.34
N ILE A 123 17.41 -9.88 -0.45
CA ILE A 123 17.72 -8.50 -0.10
C ILE A 123 16.61 -7.81 0.71
N GLY A 124 15.45 -8.47 0.87
CA GLY A 124 14.31 -7.93 1.60
C GLY A 124 13.61 -6.78 0.87
N ALA A 125 13.58 -6.82 -0.46
CA ALA A 125 12.91 -5.79 -1.25
C ALA A 125 11.39 -5.87 -1.09
N VAL A 126 10.74 -4.71 -0.93
CA VAL A 126 9.28 -4.65 -0.86
C VAL A 126 8.63 -4.48 -2.23
N LYS A 127 9.42 -4.08 -3.23
CA LYS A 127 8.99 -3.89 -4.61
C LYS A 127 10.07 -4.38 -5.57
N LEU A 128 9.64 -5.14 -6.57
CA LEU A 128 10.37 -5.42 -7.80
C LEU A 128 9.70 -4.62 -8.92
N ILE A 129 10.42 -3.73 -9.57
CA ILE A 129 9.90 -2.87 -10.64
C ILE A 129 10.67 -3.23 -11.91
N ALA A 130 9.97 -3.65 -12.96
CA ALA A 130 10.53 -3.89 -14.28
C ALA A 130 10.10 -2.75 -15.22
N LEU A 131 11.08 -1.93 -15.65
CA LEU A 131 10.93 -0.91 -16.68
C LEU A 131 11.29 -1.53 -18.02
N LEU A 132 10.27 -1.92 -18.78
CA LEU A 132 10.38 -2.68 -20.02
C LEU A 132 9.85 -1.88 -21.21
N GLU A 133 10.19 -2.27 -22.43
CA GLU A 133 9.50 -1.80 -23.63
C GLU A 133 8.08 -2.40 -23.72
N GLU A 134 7.94 -3.68 -23.35
CA GLU A 134 6.65 -4.37 -23.27
C GLU A 134 5.85 -3.96 -22.02
N ALA A 135 4.52 -4.02 -22.12
CA ALA A 135 3.62 -3.76 -21.00
C ALA A 135 2.57 -4.88 -20.88
N ILE A 136 2.08 -5.10 -19.66
CA ILE A 136 0.90 -5.95 -19.44
C ILE A 136 -0.35 -5.08 -19.65
N LEU A 137 -1.16 -5.45 -20.63
CA LEU A 137 -2.40 -4.75 -20.97
C LEU A 137 -3.56 -5.75 -20.94
N ILE A 138 -4.70 -5.36 -20.38
CA ILE A 138 -5.94 -6.12 -20.44
C ILE A 138 -6.96 -5.26 -21.18
N ASP A 139 -7.57 -5.80 -22.23
CA ASP A 139 -8.47 -5.05 -23.12
C ASP A 139 -7.81 -3.80 -23.75
N GLY A 140 -6.48 -3.84 -23.92
CA GLY A 140 -5.68 -2.77 -24.53
C GLY A 140 -5.20 -1.68 -23.57
N GLU A 141 -5.56 -1.74 -22.28
CA GLU A 141 -5.19 -0.75 -21.27
C GLU A 141 -4.39 -1.40 -20.11
N PRO A 142 -3.47 -0.68 -19.46
CA PRO A 142 -2.84 -1.15 -18.23
C PRO A 142 -3.88 -1.35 -17.12
N VAL A 143 -3.69 -2.37 -16.28
CA VAL A 143 -4.59 -2.62 -15.15
C VAL A 143 -3.89 -2.26 -13.85
N PRO A 144 -4.40 -1.27 -13.09
CA PRO A 144 -3.79 -0.77 -11.85
C PRO A 144 -3.27 -1.81 -10.87
N ALA A 145 -4.02 -2.90 -10.68
CA ALA A 145 -3.69 -3.94 -9.74
C ALA A 145 -4.28 -5.28 -10.16
N VAL A 146 -3.48 -6.33 -10.10
CA VAL A 146 -3.88 -7.72 -10.33
C VAL A 146 -3.42 -8.57 -9.15
N ARG A 147 -4.33 -9.36 -8.57
CA ARG A 147 -3.98 -10.35 -7.56
C ARG A 147 -3.23 -11.49 -8.22
N ALA A 148 -2.15 -11.96 -7.60
CA ALA A 148 -1.40 -13.10 -8.10
C ALA A 148 -2.27 -14.37 -8.27
N ALA A 149 -3.33 -14.51 -7.47
CA ALA A 149 -4.30 -15.61 -7.57
C ALA A 149 -5.16 -15.56 -8.84
N ASP A 150 -5.42 -14.37 -9.36
CA ASP A 150 -6.30 -14.15 -10.53
C ASP A 150 -5.50 -14.14 -11.84
N ALA A 151 -4.16 -14.08 -11.75
CA ALA A 151 -3.26 -13.88 -12.88
C ALA A 151 -3.31 -15.01 -13.92
N ASP A 152 -3.45 -16.27 -13.49
CA ASP A 152 -3.51 -17.41 -14.42
C ASP A 152 -4.79 -17.42 -15.26
N GLU A 153 -5.93 -17.07 -14.64
CA GLU A 153 -7.21 -16.94 -15.33
C GLU A 153 -7.18 -15.77 -16.32
N LEU A 154 -6.70 -14.60 -15.87
CA LEU A 154 -6.57 -13.42 -16.72
C LEU A 154 -5.64 -13.68 -17.91
N ALA A 155 -4.46 -14.27 -17.67
CA ALA A 155 -3.50 -14.58 -18.72
C ALA A 155 -3.98 -15.67 -19.71
N ALA A 156 -5.02 -16.44 -19.36
CA ALA A 156 -5.66 -17.38 -20.28
C ALA A 156 -6.73 -16.72 -21.17
N SER A 157 -7.13 -15.48 -20.86
CA SER A 157 -8.07 -14.73 -21.69
C SER A 157 -7.40 -14.20 -22.96
N ASN A 158 -8.18 -14.05 -24.04
CA ASN A 158 -7.69 -13.55 -25.32
C ASN A 158 -7.49 -12.03 -25.36
N THR A 159 -7.65 -11.33 -24.23
CA THR A 159 -7.60 -9.87 -24.15
C THR A 159 -6.31 -9.35 -23.51
N VAL A 160 -5.42 -10.24 -23.07
CA VAL A 160 -4.17 -9.88 -22.39
C VAL A 160 -2.99 -9.83 -23.36
N THR A 161 -2.32 -8.67 -23.40
CA THR A 161 -0.96 -8.52 -23.93
C THR A 161 0.03 -8.66 -22.78
N GLY A 162 1.19 -9.29 -23.01
CA GLY A 162 2.18 -9.52 -21.95
C GLY A 162 1.79 -10.61 -20.95
N GLY A 163 0.95 -11.58 -21.35
CA GLY A 163 0.47 -12.64 -20.45
C GLY A 163 1.58 -13.50 -19.81
N HIS A 164 2.76 -13.60 -20.44
CA HIS A 164 3.92 -14.27 -19.86
C HIS A 164 4.52 -13.46 -18.69
N LEU A 165 4.64 -12.13 -18.84
CA LEU A 165 5.06 -11.22 -17.77
C LEU A 165 4.07 -11.25 -16.61
N LEU A 166 2.77 -11.31 -16.90
CA LEU A 166 1.72 -11.42 -15.87
C LEU A 166 1.90 -12.69 -15.02
N LYS A 167 2.15 -13.83 -15.67
CA LYS A 167 2.41 -15.11 -14.99
C LYS A 167 3.72 -15.09 -14.20
N ALA A 168 4.79 -14.55 -14.76
CA ALA A 168 6.09 -14.45 -14.10
C ALA A 168 6.02 -13.55 -12.85
N ALA A 169 5.35 -12.40 -12.97
CA ALA A 169 5.11 -11.48 -11.85
C ALA A 169 4.25 -12.12 -10.75
N ALA A 170 3.23 -12.90 -11.13
CA ALA A 170 2.40 -13.64 -10.18
C ALA A 170 3.19 -14.75 -9.46
N GLU A 171 4.06 -15.47 -10.16
CA GLU A 171 4.95 -16.47 -9.55
C GLU A 171 5.92 -15.81 -8.55
N ALA A 172 6.51 -14.66 -8.91
CA ALA A 172 7.35 -13.89 -8.01
C ALA A 172 6.59 -13.45 -6.74
N CYS A 173 5.33 -13.03 -6.88
CA CYS A 173 4.48 -12.71 -5.74
C CYS A 173 4.15 -13.94 -4.89
N ARG A 174 3.86 -15.09 -5.52
CA ARG A 174 3.61 -16.36 -4.82
C ARG A 174 4.85 -16.87 -4.08
N LYS A 175 6.06 -16.58 -4.57
CA LYS A 175 7.33 -16.83 -3.86
C LYS A 175 7.58 -15.90 -2.67
N GLY A 176 6.84 -14.79 -2.56
CA GLY A 176 6.90 -13.88 -1.41
C GLY A 176 7.37 -12.46 -1.71
N VAL A 177 7.64 -12.12 -2.98
CA VAL A 177 7.89 -10.71 -3.34
C VAL A 177 6.58 -9.96 -3.12
N PRO A 178 6.52 -8.93 -2.26
CA PRO A 178 5.23 -8.35 -1.90
C PRO A 178 4.49 -7.76 -3.10
N ARG A 179 5.23 -7.12 -4.02
CA ARG A 179 4.71 -6.45 -5.20
C ARG A 179 5.70 -6.50 -6.36
N VAL A 180 5.18 -6.78 -7.54
CA VAL A 180 5.88 -6.68 -8.82
C VAL A 180 5.17 -5.65 -9.68
N HIS A 181 5.89 -4.63 -10.13
CA HIS A 181 5.38 -3.62 -11.05
C HIS A 181 5.99 -3.87 -12.43
N VAL A 182 5.16 -3.96 -13.46
CA VAL A 182 5.61 -4.02 -14.85
C VAL A 182 5.16 -2.74 -15.55
N LEU A 183 6.13 -1.90 -15.90
CA LEU A 183 5.91 -0.55 -16.39
C LEU A 183 6.53 -0.38 -17.78
N ASN A 184 5.84 0.35 -18.65
CA ASN A 184 6.41 0.73 -19.94
C ASN A 184 7.41 1.87 -19.74
N GLY A 185 8.71 1.56 -19.81
CA GLY A 185 9.79 2.53 -19.62
C GLY A 185 9.86 3.62 -20.69
N ARG A 186 9.13 3.51 -21.81
CA ARG A 186 9.06 4.57 -22.84
C ARG A 186 8.11 5.70 -22.46
N ARG A 187 7.23 5.47 -21.48
CA ARG A 187 6.28 6.48 -21.01
C ARG A 187 6.99 7.42 -20.02
N GLN A 188 6.97 8.70 -20.36
CA GLN A 188 7.50 9.76 -19.49
C GLN A 188 6.77 9.79 -18.14
N GLY A 189 7.53 9.96 -17.06
CA GLY A 189 7.05 10.02 -15.68
C GLY A 189 6.43 8.74 -15.13
N VAL A 190 6.59 7.59 -15.81
CA VAL A 190 5.88 6.34 -15.44
C VAL A 190 6.19 5.87 -14.02
N LEU A 191 7.41 6.08 -13.52
CA LEU A 191 7.79 5.71 -12.15
C LEU A 191 7.05 6.56 -11.12
N ILE A 192 7.02 7.88 -11.30
CA ILE A 192 6.35 8.79 -10.38
C ILE A 192 4.84 8.57 -10.43
N ASP A 193 4.29 8.47 -11.63
CA ASP A 193 2.87 8.18 -11.85
C ASP A 193 2.46 6.85 -11.21
N GLU A 194 3.30 5.81 -11.26
CA GLU A 194 2.98 4.52 -10.66
C GLU A 194 3.09 4.55 -9.13
N LEU A 195 4.18 5.11 -8.60
CA LEU A 195 4.53 4.97 -7.19
C LEU A 195 3.86 6.01 -6.29
N PHE A 196 3.46 7.16 -6.85
CA PHE A 196 2.85 8.27 -6.11
C PHE A 196 1.41 8.56 -6.54
N SER A 197 0.80 7.70 -7.35
CA SER A 197 -0.63 7.76 -7.66
C SER A 197 -1.43 6.74 -6.86
N ASN A 198 -2.68 7.12 -6.63
CA ASN A 198 -3.69 6.22 -6.09
C ASN A 198 -4.14 5.15 -7.10
N GLU A 199 -4.13 5.49 -8.38
CA GLU A 199 -4.63 4.65 -9.48
C GLU A 199 -3.52 3.84 -10.15
N GLY A 200 -2.25 4.25 -10.04
CA GLY A 200 -1.16 3.66 -10.82
C GLY A 200 -1.35 3.87 -12.32
N VAL A 201 -0.33 3.58 -13.11
CA VAL A 201 -0.39 3.72 -14.58
C VAL A 201 0.18 2.54 -15.34
N GLY A 202 0.88 1.65 -14.64
CA GLY A 202 1.26 0.35 -15.16
C GLY A 202 0.45 -0.76 -14.51
N THR A 203 1.00 -1.97 -14.58
CA THR A 203 0.34 -3.14 -14.00
C THR A 203 1.12 -3.60 -12.77
N MET A 204 0.51 -3.45 -11.60
CA MET A 204 1.03 -3.97 -10.33
C MET A 204 0.42 -5.36 -10.06
N ILE A 205 1.27 -6.35 -9.91
CA ILE A 205 0.90 -7.67 -9.41
C ILE A 205 1.27 -7.74 -7.93
N HIS A 206 0.39 -8.28 -7.11
CA HIS A 206 0.62 -8.38 -5.67
C HIS A 206 0.13 -9.71 -5.11
N ALA A 207 0.76 -10.13 -4.01
CA ALA A 207 0.19 -11.18 -3.17
C ALA A 207 -1.09 -10.67 -2.49
N ASP A 208 -2.02 -11.56 -2.13
CA ASP A 208 -3.32 -11.23 -1.51
C ASP A 208 -3.23 -10.38 -0.23
N SER A 209 -2.03 -10.30 0.38
CA SER A 209 -1.78 -9.75 1.70
C SER A 209 -1.23 -8.32 1.73
N TYR A 210 -1.09 -7.59 0.61
CA TYR A 210 -0.53 -6.21 0.69
C TYR A 210 -1.44 -5.25 1.47
N ARG A 211 -2.73 -5.56 1.47
CA ARG A 211 -3.78 -4.87 2.21
C ARG A 211 -4.32 -5.83 3.24
N GLU A 212 -4.14 -5.51 4.51
CA GLU A 212 -4.66 -6.32 5.61
C GLU A 212 -5.49 -5.47 6.56
N ILE A 213 -6.47 -6.10 7.22
CA ILE A 213 -7.08 -5.57 8.43
C ILE A 213 -6.57 -6.44 9.58
N ARG A 214 -5.86 -5.81 10.53
CA ARG A 214 -5.20 -6.50 11.64
C ARG A 214 -5.42 -5.76 12.96
N PRO A 215 -5.17 -6.41 14.12
CA PRO A 215 -5.13 -5.74 15.41
C PRO A 215 -4.14 -4.56 15.40
N LEU A 216 -4.47 -3.51 16.15
CA LEU A 216 -3.58 -2.36 16.36
C LEU A 216 -2.33 -2.78 17.14
N ARG A 217 -1.15 -2.43 16.64
CA ARG A 217 0.13 -2.58 17.34
C ARG A 217 0.44 -1.28 18.10
N GLU A 218 1.25 -1.37 19.16
CA GLU A 218 1.63 -0.18 19.94
C GLU A 218 2.33 0.88 19.08
N GLU A 219 3.19 0.43 18.16
CA GLU A 219 3.90 1.28 17.19
C GLU A 219 2.97 2.04 16.22
N ASP A 220 1.73 1.59 16.02
CA ASP A 220 0.74 2.24 15.17
C ASP A 220 0.01 3.40 15.89
N ILE A 221 0.03 3.44 17.23
CA ILE A 221 -0.77 4.39 18.04
C ILE A 221 -0.49 5.85 17.64
N PRO A 222 0.77 6.30 17.42
CA PRO A 222 1.02 7.67 16.98
C PRO A 222 0.35 8.03 15.64
N GLU A 223 0.37 7.13 14.66
CA GLU A 223 -0.27 7.35 13.36
C GLU A 223 -1.80 7.36 13.50
N LEU A 224 -2.36 6.44 14.29
CA LEU A 224 -3.78 6.39 14.63
C LEU A 224 -4.25 7.69 15.29
N LEU A 225 -3.50 8.21 16.28
CA LEU A 225 -3.78 9.50 16.91
C LEU A 225 -3.69 10.66 15.91
N GLY A 226 -2.71 10.63 15.01
CA GLY A 226 -2.57 11.61 13.93
C GLY A 226 -3.77 11.59 12.97
N MET A 227 -4.26 10.40 12.62
CA MET A 227 -5.47 10.21 11.80
C MET A 227 -6.73 10.73 12.50
N ILE A 228 -6.96 10.30 13.75
CA ILE A 228 -8.11 10.73 14.56
C ILE A 228 -8.07 12.24 14.78
N GLY A 229 -6.94 12.79 15.20
CA GLY A 229 -6.77 14.22 15.50
C GLY A 229 -7.08 15.14 14.31
N ARG A 230 -6.75 14.72 13.08
CA ARG A 230 -7.09 15.45 11.85
C ARG A 230 -8.61 15.53 11.61
N SER A 231 -9.37 14.50 12.00
CA SER A 231 -10.83 14.47 11.92
C SER A 231 -11.51 15.22 13.09
N VAL A 232 -10.94 15.11 14.29
CA VAL A 232 -11.38 15.77 15.54
C VAL A 232 -11.30 17.30 15.46
N ARG A 233 -10.33 17.89 14.75
CA ARG A 233 -10.32 19.36 14.60
C ARG A 233 -11.54 19.91 13.85
N ARG A 234 -12.25 19.07 13.10
CA ARG A 234 -13.45 19.46 12.32
C ARG A 234 -14.77 19.12 13.00
N THR A 235 -14.75 18.36 14.09
CA THR A 235 -15.96 17.86 14.78
C THR A 235 -15.65 17.83 16.28
N LYS A 236 -16.51 18.36 17.15
CA LYS A 236 -16.33 18.38 18.62
C LYS A 236 -16.21 16.97 19.24
N LEU A 237 -15.16 16.22 18.91
CA LEU A 237 -14.84 14.90 19.39
C LEU A 237 -13.95 15.06 20.62
N VAL A 238 -14.16 14.23 21.63
CA VAL A 238 -13.24 14.12 22.77
C VAL A 238 -11.91 13.61 22.22
N ALA A 239 -10.84 14.35 22.50
CA ALA A 239 -9.49 13.94 22.12
C ALA A 239 -9.13 12.66 22.89
N ARG A 240 -8.62 11.65 22.18
CA ARG A 240 -8.06 10.44 22.79
C ARG A 240 -6.58 10.67 23.07
N THR A 241 -6.10 10.21 24.21
CA THR A 241 -4.66 10.18 24.49
C THR A 241 -4.04 8.86 24.00
N TYR A 242 -2.71 8.79 24.03
CA TYR A 242 -1.99 7.55 23.79
C TYR A 242 -2.39 6.48 24.80
N GLU A 243 -2.51 6.86 26.07
CA GLU A 243 -2.88 5.97 27.17
C GLU A 243 -4.31 5.44 27.03
N ASP A 244 -5.26 6.27 26.55
CA ASP A 244 -6.64 5.84 26.30
C ASP A 244 -6.70 4.70 25.28
N ILE A 245 -5.93 4.84 24.19
CA ILE A 245 -5.86 3.84 23.12
C ILE A 245 -5.13 2.61 23.62
N LEU A 246 -3.99 2.78 24.29
CA LEU A 246 -3.19 1.67 24.82
C LEU A 246 -4.00 0.81 25.80
N ALA A 247 -4.77 1.43 26.70
CA ALA A 247 -5.61 0.73 27.68
C ALA A 247 -6.72 -0.12 27.02
N LYS A 248 -7.10 0.20 25.79
CA LYS A 248 -8.14 -0.48 25.00
C LYS A 248 -7.62 -1.02 23.68
N ILE A 249 -6.31 -1.28 23.57
CA ILE A 249 -5.66 -1.60 22.30
C ILE A 249 -6.33 -2.78 21.58
N GLY A 250 -6.84 -3.76 22.35
CA GLY A 250 -7.56 -4.93 21.84
C GLY A 250 -8.90 -4.64 21.15
N ASP A 251 -9.49 -3.46 21.36
CA ASP A 251 -10.71 -3.05 20.66
C ASP A 251 -10.39 -2.55 19.24
N TYR A 252 -9.17 -2.05 19.02
CA TYR A 252 -8.77 -1.33 17.82
C TYR A 252 -8.16 -2.24 16.77
N HIS A 253 -8.60 -2.02 15.54
CA HIS A 253 -8.09 -2.69 14.35
C HIS A 253 -7.77 -1.64 13.29
N VAL A 254 -6.74 -1.90 12.52
CA VAL A 254 -6.24 -1.00 11.48
C VAL A 254 -6.26 -1.70 10.13
N MET A 255 -6.64 -0.96 9.10
CA MET A 255 -6.32 -1.33 7.74
C MET A 255 -4.93 -0.80 7.42
N ALA A 256 -4.02 -1.71 7.07
CA ALA A 256 -2.66 -1.40 6.69
C ALA A 256 -2.41 -1.72 5.22
N ILE A 257 -1.61 -0.88 4.56
CA ILE A 257 -1.08 -1.06 3.21
C ILE A 257 0.44 -0.92 3.31
N ASP A 258 1.20 -1.99 3.06
CA ASP A 258 2.66 -2.05 3.32
C ASP A 258 3.04 -1.59 4.75
N ASP A 259 2.35 -2.11 5.76
CA ASP A 259 2.43 -1.67 7.18
C ASP A 259 2.01 -0.22 7.45
N ASN A 260 1.66 0.57 6.44
CA ASN A 260 1.17 1.93 6.66
C ASN A 260 -0.31 1.89 7.00
N VAL A 261 -0.66 2.38 8.19
CA VAL A 261 -2.06 2.50 8.61
C VAL A 261 -2.77 3.53 7.73
N VAL A 262 -3.81 3.09 7.02
CA VAL A 262 -4.63 3.91 6.11
C VAL A 262 -6.07 4.07 6.58
N GLY A 263 -6.52 3.20 7.49
CA GLY A 263 -7.83 3.28 8.12
C GLY A 263 -7.85 2.56 9.46
N CYS A 264 -8.89 2.80 10.25
CA CYS A 264 -9.07 2.16 11.54
C CYS A 264 -10.55 2.00 11.88
N VAL A 265 -10.82 1.06 12.79
CA VAL A 265 -12.11 0.82 13.42
C VAL A 265 -11.87 0.29 14.84
N ALA A 266 -12.76 0.60 15.75
CA ALA A 266 -12.78 0.01 17.09
C ALA A 266 -14.11 -0.71 17.31
N LEU A 267 -14.08 -1.84 18.02
CA LEU A 267 -15.27 -2.55 18.46
C LEU A 267 -15.33 -2.51 19.99
N HIS A 268 -16.17 -1.62 20.54
CA HIS A 268 -16.34 -1.53 22.00
C HIS A 268 -17.51 -2.40 22.45
N GLU A 269 -17.25 -3.38 23.30
CA GLU A 269 -18.27 -4.32 23.76
C GLU A 269 -19.07 -3.79 24.95
N TYR A 270 -20.37 -4.11 24.97
CA TYR A 270 -21.28 -3.90 26.09
C TYR A 270 -21.93 -5.24 26.45
N PRO A 271 -21.21 -6.12 27.17
CA PRO A 271 -21.71 -7.45 27.50
C PRO A 271 -23.06 -7.48 28.24
N PRO A 272 -23.36 -6.57 29.19
CA PRO A 272 -24.67 -6.54 29.85
C PRO A 272 -25.86 -6.32 28.91
N ASP A 273 -25.63 -5.60 27.81
CA ASP A 273 -26.65 -5.22 26.82
C ASP A 273 -26.62 -6.11 25.57
N ASN A 274 -25.72 -7.11 25.55
CA ASN A 274 -25.46 -8.03 24.45
C ASN A 274 -25.30 -7.31 23.11
N THR A 275 -24.50 -6.24 23.09
CA THR A 275 -24.30 -5.38 21.93
C THR A 275 -22.87 -4.85 21.88
N ALA A 276 -22.43 -4.38 20.72
CA ALA A 276 -21.14 -3.68 20.59
C ALA A 276 -21.26 -2.41 19.73
N GLU A 277 -20.37 -1.44 19.98
CA GLU A 277 -20.27 -0.21 19.19
C GLU A 277 -19.18 -0.35 18.13
N VAL A 278 -19.54 -0.11 16.86
CA VAL A 278 -18.57 0.20 15.81
C VAL A 278 -18.14 1.66 15.97
N ALA A 279 -17.04 1.85 16.68
CA ALA A 279 -16.49 3.14 17.05
C ALA A 279 -15.25 3.47 16.22
N CYS A 280 -14.84 4.74 16.28
CA CYS A 280 -13.57 5.22 15.73
C CYS A 280 -13.31 4.85 14.26
N LEU A 281 -14.36 4.64 13.46
CA LEU A 281 -14.24 4.36 12.03
C LEU A 281 -13.65 5.58 11.31
N TYR A 282 -12.51 5.39 10.66
CA TYR A 282 -11.86 6.42 9.87
C TYR A 282 -11.06 5.81 8.73
N VAL A 283 -11.06 6.48 7.58
CA VAL A 283 -10.19 6.19 6.44
C VAL A 283 -9.50 7.49 6.05
N LYS A 284 -8.19 7.45 5.76
CA LYS A 284 -7.47 8.62 5.26
C LYS A 284 -8.15 9.15 3.99
N LEU A 285 -8.25 10.47 3.84
CA LEU A 285 -8.94 11.11 2.71
C LEU A 285 -8.48 10.57 1.34
N ASN A 286 -7.17 10.39 1.15
CA ASN A 286 -6.60 9.89 -0.10
C ASN A 286 -6.88 8.39 -0.36
N HIS A 287 -7.50 7.70 0.59
CA HIS A 287 -7.88 6.29 0.51
C HIS A 287 -9.41 6.10 0.55
N GLU A 288 -10.19 7.20 0.58
CA GLU A 288 -11.65 7.15 0.44
C GLU A 288 -12.07 6.73 -0.98
N GLY A 289 -13.34 6.35 -1.15
CA GLY A 289 -13.88 5.91 -2.46
C GLY A 289 -13.54 4.47 -2.86
N ARG A 290 -12.59 3.82 -2.18
CA ARG A 290 -12.11 2.45 -2.50
C ARG A 290 -12.86 1.31 -1.80
N GLY A 291 -13.89 1.63 -1.02
CA GLY A 291 -14.63 0.63 -0.23
C GLY A 291 -14.01 0.27 1.14
N TYR A 292 -12.87 0.86 1.51
CA TYR A 292 -12.14 0.51 2.75
C TYR A 292 -12.96 0.68 4.03
N GLY A 293 -13.81 1.70 4.09
CA GLY A 293 -14.72 1.87 5.22
C GLY A 293 -15.70 0.71 5.36
N VAL A 294 -16.20 0.18 4.23
CA VAL A 294 -17.09 -1.00 4.22
C VAL A 294 -16.34 -2.24 4.69
N ASP A 295 -15.10 -2.45 4.21
CA ASP A 295 -14.26 -3.57 4.62
C ASP A 295 -13.97 -3.54 6.12
N LEU A 296 -13.65 -2.37 6.69
CA LEU A 296 -13.45 -2.18 8.13
C LEU A 296 -14.71 -2.48 8.95
N VAL A 297 -15.89 -2.04 8.50
CA VAL A 297 -17.15 -2.34 9.20
C VAL A 297 -17.49 -3.82 9.13
N LYS A 298 -17.33 -4.45 7.96
CA LYS A 298 -17.52 -5.91 7.81
C LYS A 298 -16.58 -6.71 8.71
N TYR A 299 -15.33 -6.26 8.84
CA TYR A 299 -14.39 -6.87 9.77
C TYR A 299 -14.87 -6.72 11.24
N ALA A 300 -15.39 -5.56 11.63
CA ALA A 300 -15.99 -5.36 12.95
C ALA A 300 -17.23 -6.24 13.17
N GLU A 301 -18.08 -6.41 12.16
CA GLU A 301 -19.23 -7.34 12.19
C GLU A 301 -18.78 -8.78 12.41
N GLN A 302 -17.75 -9.24 11.68
CA GLN A 302 -17.16 -10.57 11.81
C GLN A 302 -16.67 -10.81 13.25
N MET A 303 -15.89 -9.88 13.80
CA MET A 303 -15.41 -9.96 15.19
C MET A 303 -16.56 -10.03 16.20
N ALA A 304 -17.60 -9.22 16.02
CA ALA A 304 -18.76 -9.22 16.91
C ALA A 304 -19.50 -10.58 16.86
N ARG A 305 -19.63 -11.19 15.68
CA ARG A 305 -20.19 -12.55 15.52
C ARG A 305 -19.35 -13.61 16.24
N GLU A 306 -18.02 -13.54 16.10
CA GLU A 306 -17.10 -14.48 16.75
C GLU A 306 -17.16 -14.38 18.27
N LYS A 307 -17.47 -13.20 18.81
CA LYS A 307 -17.71 -12.96 20.23
C LYS A 307 -19.15 -13.26 20.69
N GLY A 308 -20.03 -13.72 19.79
CA GLY A 308 -21.42 -14.05 20.10
C GLY A 308 -22.32 -12.82 20.34
N VAL A 309 -21.92 -11.65 19.86
CA VAL A 309 -22.69 -10.41 19.98
C VAL A 309 -23.70 -10.34 18.81
N PRO A 310 -25.03 -10.38 19.06
CA PRO A 310 -26.05 -10.45 18.00
C PRO A 310 -26.38 -9.11 17.37
N ARG A 311 -25.92 -8.00 17.96
CA ARG A 311 -26.28 -6.64 17.54
C ARG A 311 -25.10 -5.70 17.68
N ILE A 312 -24.94 -4.84 16.69
CA ILE A 312 -23.99 -3.73 16.75
C ILE A 312 -24.69 -2.40 16.48
N PHE A 313 -24.10 -1.32 16.99
CA PHE A 313 -24.56 0.04 16.73
C PHE A 313 -23.40 0.97 16.37
N ALA A 314 -23.73 2.10 15.75
CA ALA A 314 -22.78 3.15 15.43
C ALA A 314 -23.41 4.53 15.65
N LEU A 315 -22.58 5.51 16.02
CA LEU A 315 -22.99 6.90 16.16
C LEU A 315 -22.25 7.78 15.16
N THR A 316 -22.99 8.60 14.42
CA THR A 316 -22.37 9.50 13.44
C THR A 316 -23.10 10.83 13.32
N THR A 317 -22.33 11.90 13.09
CA THR A 317 -22.85 13.24 12.77
C THR A 317 -22.74 13.56 11.27
N ARG A 318 -22.00 12.76 10.50
CA ARG A 318 -21.65 13.08 9.08
C ARG A 318 -21.74 11.91 8.11
N ALA A 319 -21.73 10.68 8.61
CA ALA A 319 -21.65 9.47 7.78
C ALA A 319 -22.97 8.68 7.76
N ALA A 320 -24.11 9.37 7.90
CA ALA A 320 -25.43 8.72 7.94
C ALA A 320 -25.69 7.89 6.68
N ASP A 321 -25.49 8.49 5.50
CA ASP A 321 -25.65 7.82 4.20
C ASP A 321 -24.73 6.59 4.05
N PHE A 322 -23.49 6.68 4.56
CA PHE A 322 -22.57 5.54 4.57
C PHE A 322 -23.13 4.38 5.42
N PHE A 323 -23.56 4.66 6.65
CA PHE A 323 -24.10 3.63 7.54
C PHE A 323 -25.40 3.00 7.00
N GLU A 324 -26.29 3.82 6.47
CA GLU A 324 -27.58 3.36 5.94
C GLU A 324 -27.43 2.61 4.60
N ASN A 325 -26.80 3.24 3.61
CA ASN A 325 -26.85 2.77 2.23
C ASN A 325 -25.65 1.90 1.82
N ARG A 326 -24.50 1.99 2.52
CA ARG A 326 -23.28 1.25 2.13
C ARG A 326 -22.98 0.04 3.01
N VAL A 327 -23.33 0.07 4.29
CA VAL A 327 -23.10 -1.05 5.23
C VAL A 327 -24.40 -1.67 5.76
N GLY A 328 -25.56 -1.02 5.55
CA GLY A 328 -26.87 -1.61 5.81
C GLY A 328 -27.29 -1.57 7.28
N PHE A 329 -26.95 -0.51 8.00
CA PHE A 329 -27.49 -0.24 9.33
C PHE A 329 -28.83 0.50 9.21
N ALA A 330 -29.76 0.23 10.11
CA ALA A 330 -31.02 0.97 10.21
C ALA A 330 -30.86 2.17 11.15
N LEU A 331 -31.49 3.30 10.82
CA LEU A 331 -31.60 4.44 11.75
C LEU A 331 -32.39 4.01 12.99
N SER A 332 -31.86 4.32 14.17
CA SER A 332 -32.46 3.99 15.47
C SER A 332 -32.43 5.19 16.43
N GLY A 333 -33.04 5.02 17.60
CA GLY A 333 -33.11 6.05 18.63
C GLY A 333 -32.00 5.92 19.68
N PRO A 334 -31.76 6.96 20.51
CA PRO A 334 -30.87 6.86 21.67
C PRO A 334 -31.24 5.73 22.64
N ASP A 335 -32.50 5.29 22.62
CA ASP A 335 -32.99 4.18 23.44
C ASP A 335 -32.37 2.82 23.10
N ALA A 336 -31.77 2.68 21.90
CA ALA A 336 -31.02 1.48 21.51
C ALA A 336 -29.63 1.41 22.14
N LEU A 337 -29.12 2.51 22.71
CA LEU A 337 -27.78 2.57 23.30
C LEU A 337 -27.76 2.01 24.73
N PRO A 338 -26.68 1.29 25.10
CA PRO A 338 -26.35 1.00 26.50
C PRO A 338 -26.36 2.26 27.36
N GLU A 339 -26.84 2.16 28.60
CA GLU A 339 -27.03 3.32 29.50
C GLU A 339 -25.76 4.16 29.70
N PRO A 340 -24.57 3.57 29.94
CA PRO A 340 -23.34 4.35 30.08
C PRO A 340 -22.99 5.12 28.81
N ARG A 341 -23.27 4.52 27.64
CA ARG A 341 -22.95 5.13 26.34
C ARG A 341 -23.93 6.23 25.97
N ARG A 342 -25.20 6.07 26.32
CA ARG A 342 -26.24 7.10 26.16
C ARG A 342 -25.90 8.35 26.96
N ARG A 343 -25.55 8.20 28.25
CA ARG A 343 -25.09 9.32 29.09
C ARG A 343 -23.90 10.04 28.47
N GLN A 344 -22.91 9.29 27.96
CA GLN A 344 -21.76 9.90 27.31
C GLN A 344 -22.13 10.69 26.04
N LEU A 345 -23.11 10.24 25.27
CA LEU A 345 -23.64 10.98 24.12
C LEU A 345 -24.29 12.30 24.57
N GLU A 346 -25.15 12.25 25.58
CA GLU A 346 -25.85 13.41 26.15
C GLU A 346 -24.88 14.45 26.70
N GLU A 347 -23.92 14.02 27.52
CA GLU A 347 -22.86 14.86 28.10
C GLU A 347 -21.96 15.50 27.04
N SER A 348 -21.74 14.80 25.92
CA SER A 348 -20.93 15.34 24.82
C SER A 348 -21.60 16.50 24.07
N GLY A 349 -22.93 16.67 24.20
CA GLY A 349 -23.72 17.66 23.47
C GLY A 349 -23.69 17.47 21.95
N ARG A 350 -23.36 16.27 21.47
CA ARG A 350 -23.27 15.95 20.04
C ARG A 350 -24.62 15.47 19.52
N ASP A 351 -25.10 16.08 18.45
CA ASP A 351 -26.29 15.64 17.71
C ASP A 351 -25.97 14.45 16.78
N SER A 352 -25.50 13.34 17.37
CA SER A 352 -25.15 12.15 16.60
C SER A 352 -26.40 11.31 16.37
N LYS A 353 -26.62 10.91 15.11
CA LYS A 353 -27.64 9.91 14.78
C LYS A 353 -27.16 8.53 15.22
N VAL A 354 -28.08 7.72 15.73
CA VAL A 354 -27.84 6.34 16.15
C VAL A 354 -28.26 5.40 15.03
N PHE A 355 -27.41 4.44 14.71
CA PHE A 355 -27.66 3.40 13.72
C PHE A 355 -27.44 2.05 14.37
N GLU A 356 -28.26 1.05 14.02
CA GLU A 356 -28.14 -0.31 14.53
C GLU A 356 -28.23 -1.36 13.42
N LYS A 357 -27.60 -2.50 13.65
CA LYS A 357 -27.65 -3.65 12.75
C LYS A 357 -27.64 -4.94 13.57
N VAL A 358 -28.60 -5.81 13.28
CA VAL A 358 -28.59 -7.19 13.75
C VAL A 358 -27.65 -7.96 12.85
N ILE A 359 -26.70 -8.69 13.43
CA ILE A 359 -25.67 -9.43 12.71
C ILE A 359 -25.94 -10.91 12.82
#